data_AF-A0A1I7UU58-F1
#
_entry.id   AF-A0A1I7UU58-F1
#
_cell.length_a   1.000
_cell.length_b   1.000
_cell.length_c   1.000
_cell.angle_alpha   90.00
_cell.angle_beta   90.00
_cell.angle_gamma   90.00
#
_symmetry.space_group_name_H-M   'P 1'
#
loop_
_entity.id
_entity.type
_entity.pdbx_description
1 polymer ?
#
loop_
_entity_poly.entity_id
_entity_poly.type
_entity_poly.pdbx_seq_one_letter_code
_entity_poly.pdbx_strand_id
1 'polypeptide(L)'
;MSRPWVRGIYHLVVFLFGFSIIPLLYLRPEDQLAAKLDSLAWDPCPTREFFDNPVLIVSTDPNLIHFLFYFLAPVIILHTNFHLVFHVSCTVYYLYLVPNKSTSVEHRKNQQRFFIGILFQTAIPCILLLVLGFFVIYDGITHNLSQKSLNLVLIFVATHGIVESFTILIVHRSYREAVRHIWMNKKVSDIRDPAILQNNKI
;
A
#
# COMPACT_ATOMS: atom_id res chain seq x y z
N MET A 1 20.81 -16.14 14.56
CA MET A 1 21.00 -15.04 13.58
C MET A 1 21.02 -15.65 12.19
N SER A 2 20.02 -15.38 11.34
CA SER A 2 20.06 -15.84 9.95
C SER A 2 21.24 -15.16 9.23
N ARG A 3 21.96 -15.92 8.39
CA ARG A 3 23.06 -15.37 7.61
C ARG A 3 22.53 -14.25 6.69
N PRO A 4 23.25 -13.13 6.50
CA PRO A 4 22.73 -11.97 5.78
C PRO A 4 22.29 -12.30 4.34
N TRP A 5 22.94 -13.26 3.68
CA TRP A 5 22.55 -13.73 2.35
C TRP A 5 21.19 -14.44 2.33
N VAL A 6 20.82 -15.18 3.38
CA VAL A 6 19.51 -15.85 3.49
C VAL A 6 18.40 -14.81 3.53
N ARG A 7 18.59 -13.73 4.30
CA ARG A 7 17.66 -12.59 4.35
C ARG A 7 17.57 -11.88 2.99
N GLY A 8 18.71 -11.72 2.31
CA GLY A 8 18.75 -11.17 0.96
C GLY A 8 17.93 -11.99 -0.04
N ILE A 9 18.12 -13.31 -0.06
CA ILE A 9 17.36 -14.22 -0.92
C ILE A 9 15.87 -14.16 -0.60
N TYR A 10 15.50 -14.19 0.68
CA TYR A 10 14.09 -14.07 1.10
C TYR A 10 13.44 -12.81 0.54
N HIS A 11 14.06 -11.64 0.74
CA HIS A 11 13.51 -10.39 0.22
C HIS A 11 13.50 -10.32 -1.30
N LEU A 12 14.51 -10.88 -1.98
CA LEU A 12 14.54 -10.97 -3.42
C LEU A 12 13.38 -11.81 -3.96
N VAL A 13 13.10 -12.96 -3.36
CA VAL A 13 11.99 -13.83 -3.79
C VAL A 13 10.64 -13.13 -3.60
N VAL A 14 10.41 -12.52 -2.43
CA VAL A 14 9.18 -11.75 -2.16
C VAL A 14 9.03 -10.60 -3.16
N PHE A 15 10.13 -9.89 -3.44
CA PHE A 15 10.15 -8.81 -4.43
C PHE A 15 9.80 -9.32 -5.83
N LEU A 16 10.52 -10.33 -6.34
CA LEU A 16 10.27 -10.90 -7.67
C LEU A 16 8.83 -11.41 -7.82
N PHE A 17 8.28 -12.01 -6.76
CA PHE A 17 6.90 -12.46 -6.75
C PHE A 17 5.90 -11.29 -6.84
N GLY A 18 6.10 -10.23 -6.06
CA GLY A 18 5.26 -9.02 -6.14
C GLY A 18 5.31 -8.33 -7.51
N PHE A 19 6.45 -8.41 -8.20
CA PHE A 19 6.66 -7.82 -9.53
C PHE A 19 6.28 -8.76 -10.69
N SER A 20 5.75 -9.96 -10.40
CA SER A 20 5.34 -10.93 -11.43
C SER A 20 4.23 -10.43 -12.36
N ILE A 21 3.52 -9.36 -12.00
CA ILE A 21 2.47 -8.75 -12.82
C ILE A 21 3.06 -7.92 -13.98
N ILE A 22 4.26 -7.33 -13.82
CA ILE A 22 4.83 -6.43 -14.83
C ILE A 22 5.02 -7.09 -16.21
N PRO A 23 5.59 -8.32 -16.31
CA PRO A 23 5.70 -9.02 -17.59
C PRO A 23 4.38 -9.15 -18.36
N LEU A 24 3.25 -9.23 -17.65
CA LEU A 24 1.93 -9.36 -18.28
C LEU A 24 1.53 -8.11 -19.07
N LEU A 25 2.04 -6.92 -18.70
CA LEU A 25 1.80 -5.69 -19.43
C LEU A 25 2.45 -5.70 -20.83
N TYR A 26 3.45 -6.55 -21.03
CA TYR A 26 4.09 -6.78 -22.33
C TYR A 26 3.34 -7.80 -23.19
N LEU A 27 2.39 -8.55 -22.62
CA LEU A 27 1.51 -9.46 -23.38
C LEU A 27 0.29 -8.73 -23.99
N ARG A 28 0.24 -7.40 -23.92
CA ARG A 28 -0.91 -6.66 -24.47
C ARG A 28 -1.01 -6.83 -25.99
N PRO A 29 -2.22 -6.78 -26.57
CA PRO A 29 -2.40 -6.76 -28.02
C PRO A 29 -1.66 -5.60 -28.69
N GLU A 30 -0.96 -5.87 -29.79
CA GLU A 30 -0.28 -4.82 -30.58
C GLU A 30 -1.31 -3.88 -31.25
N ASP A 31 -2.37 -4.45 -31.83
CA ASP A 31 -3.50 -3.69 -32.38
C ASP A 31 -4.52 -3.35 -31.29
N GLN A 32 -4.32 -2.19 -30.67
CA GLN A 32 -5.21 -1.68 -29.62
C GLN A 32 -6.57 -1.24 -30.15
N LEU A 33 -6.71 -0.89 -31.44
CA LEU A 33 -8.01 -0.52 -32.00
C LEU A 33 -8.88 -1.77 -32.15
N ALA A 34 -8.33 -2.84 -32.70
CA ALA A 34 -9.01 -4.12 -32.77
C ALA A 34 -9.37 -4.64 -31.37
N ALA A 35 -8.42 -4.62 -30.43
CA ALA A 35 -8.67 -5.06 -29.05
C ALA A 35 -9.77 -4.23 -28.35
N LYS A 36 -9.84 -2.93 -28.62
CA LYS A 36 -10.89 -2.04 -28.11
C LYS A 36 -12.26 -2.42 -28.67
N LEU A 37 -12.35 -2.70 -29.97
CA LEU A 37 -13.60 -3.18 -30.58
C LEU A 37 -14.00 -4.56 -30.06
N ASP A 38 -13.06 -5.48 -29.89
CA ASP A 38 -13.29 -6.82 -29.35
C ASP A 38 -13.82 -6.77 -27.90
N SER A 39 -13.32 -5.83 -27.08
CA SER A 39 -13.81 -5.67 -25.70
C SER A 39 -15.29 -5.28 -25.63
N LEU A 40 -15.86 -4.70 -26.69
CA LEU A 40 -17.30 -4.38 -26.77
C LEU A 40 -18.18 -5.64 -26.83
N ALA A 41 -17.63 -6.80 -27.17
CA ALA A 41 -18.36 -8.06 -27.06
C ALA A 41 -18.64 -8.44 -25.59
N TRP A 42 -17.82 -7.95 -24.66
CA TRP A 42 -17.93 -8.17 -23.22
C TRP A 42 -18.63 -7.03 -22.51
N ASP A 43 -18.34 -5.78 -22.88
CA ASP A 43 -19.01 -4.58 -22.39
C ASP A 43 -19.57 -3.76 -23.56
N PRO A 44 -20.81 -4.01 -23.99
CA PRO A 44 -21.36 -3.44 -25.22
C PRO A 44 -21.73 -1.96 -25.13
N CYS A 45 -21.82 -1.41 -23.91
CA CYS A 45 -22.31 -0.05 -23.68
C CYS A 45 -21.35 0.77 -22.82
N PRO A 46 -20.07 0.93 -23.23
CA PRO A 46 -19.12 1.71 -22.46
C PRO A 46 -19.46 3.20 -22.56
N THR A 47 -18.87 4.00 -21.67
CA THR A 47 -19.06 5.45 -21.71
C THR A 47 -18.35 6.08 -22.90
N ARG A 48 -18.70 7.33 -23.22
CA ARG A 48 -18.09 8.08 -24.33
C ARG A 48 -16.56 8.21 -24.18
N GLU A 49 -16.08 8.35 -22.94
CA GLU A 49 -14.66 8.47 -22.60
C GLU A 49 -13.86 7.23 -23.03
N PHE A 50 -14.50 6.07 -23.11
CA PHE A 50 -13.87 4.87 -23.66
C PHE A 50 -13.40 5.11 -25.08
N PHE A 51 -14.21 5.76 -25.92
CA PHE A 51 -13.91 6.03 -27.33
C PHE A 51 -12.96 7.21 -27.51
N ASP A 52 -13.19 8.30 -26.79
CA ASP A 52 -12.50 9.58 -26.98
C ASP A 52 -11.07 9.59 -26.39
N ASN A 53 -10.79 8.77 -25.38
CA ASN A 53 -9.50 8.73 -24.71
C ASN A 53 -8.62 7.56 -25.17
N PRO A 54 -7.27 7.68 -25.03
CA PRO A 54 -6.35 6.57 -25.23
C PRO A 54 -6.47 5.56 -24.07
N VAL A 55 -7.42 4.64 -24.18
CA VAL A 55 -7.59 3.51 -23.26
C VAL A 55 -6.65 2.38 -23.67
N LEU A 56 -5.91 1.84 -22.71
CA LEU A 56 -5.06 0.66 -22.89
C LEU A 56 -5.86 -0.61 -22.58
N ILE A 57 -6.05 -1.46 -23.58
CA ILE A 57 -6.60 -2.80 -23.41
C ILE A 57 -5.45 -3.74 -23.07
N VAL A 58 -5.45 -4.26 -21.84
CA VAL A 58 -4.40 -5.16 -21.34
C VAL A 58 -4.54 -6.55 -21.95
N SER A 59 -5.76 -7.07 -22.08
CA SER A 59 -6.06 -8.36 -22.70
C SER A 59 -7.52 -8.43 -23.12
N THR A 60 -7.79 -9.14 -24.21
CA THR A 60 -9.12 -9.62 -24.61
C THR A 60 -9.24 -11.15 -24.55
N ASP A 61 -8.14 -11.87 -24.24
CA ASP A 61 -8.14 -13.32 -24.07
C ASP A 61 -8.84 -13.72 -22.76
N PRO A 62 -9.98 -14.44 -22.83
CA PRO A 62 -10.73 -14.84 -21.65
C PRO A 62 -9.94 -15.77 -20.73
N ASN A 63 -9.05 -16.61 -21.28
CA ASN A 63 -8.26 -17.54 -20.46
C ASN A 63 -7.24 -16.79 -19.62
N LEU A 64 -6.53 -15.83 -20.24
CA LEU A 64 -5.61 -14.95 -19.52
C LEU A 64 -6.37 -14.13 -18.46
N ILE A 65 -7.50 -13.51 -18.81
CA ILE A 65 -8.31 -12.73 -17.86
C ILE A 65 -8.73 -13.60 -16.66
N HIS A 66 -9.26 -14.80 -16.90
CA HIS A 66 -9.65 -15.72 -15.84
C HIS A 66 -8.47 -16.14 -14.96
N PHE A 67 -7.32 -16.46 -15.56
CA PHE A 67 -6.10 -16.77 -14.83
C PHE A 67 -5.66 -15.61 -13.93
N LEU A 68 -5.74 -14.37 -14.42
CA LEU A 68 -5.34 -13.19 -13.63
C LEU A 68 -6.27 -12.94 -12.45
N PHE A 69 -7.58 -12.90 -12.67
CA PHE A 69 -8.54 -12.54 -11.63
C PHE A 69 -8.83 -13.67 -10.64
N TYR A 70 -8.91 -14.91 -11.10
CA TYR A 70 -9.31 -16.04 -10.26
C TYR A 70 -8.13 -16.84 -9.69
N PHE A 71 -6.93 -16.70 -10.24
CA PHE A 71 -5.75 -17.42 -9.75
C PHE A 71 -4.65 -16.46 -9.28
N LEU A 72 -4.07 -15.66 -10.18
CA LEU A 72 -2.87 -14.87 -9.85
C LEU A 72 -3.16 -13.79 -8.77
N ALA A 73 -4.23 -13.01 -8.93
CA ALA A 73 -4.56 -11.95 -7.98
C ALA A 73 -4.84 -12.50 -6.56
N PRO A 74 -5.66 -13.55 -6.36
CA PRO A 74 -5.83 -14.19 -5.05
C PRO A 74 -4.53 -14.71 -4.44
N VAL A 75 -3.65 -15.33 -5.24
CA VAL A 75 -2.35 -15.82 -4.74
C VAL A 75 -1.46 -14.67 -4.29
N ILE A 76 -1.42 -13.55 -5.04
CA ILE A 76 -0.67 -12.35 -4.66
C ILE A 76 -1.20 -11.72 -3.38
N ILE A 77 -2.53 -11.64 -3.25
CA ILE A 77 -3.18 -11.14 -2.04
C ILE A 77 -2.82 -12.04 -0.85
N LEU A 78 -2.95 -13.37 -0.99
CA LEU A 78 -2.63 -14.31 0.07
C LEU A 78 -1.16 -14.23 0.48
N HIS A 79 -0.24 -14.20 -0.49
CA HIS A 79 1.19 -14.06 -0.26
C HIS A 79 1.50 -12.77 0.52
N THR A 80 0.97 -11.63 0.09
CA THR A 80 1.17 -10.34 0.75
C THR A 80 0.65 -10.35 2.18
N ASN A 81 -0.56 -10.87 2.40
CA ASN A 81 -1.16 -10.96 3.74
C ASN A 81 -0.38 -11.91 4.66
N PHE A 82 0.10 -13.04 4.13
CA PHE A 82 0.96 -13.96 4.87
C PHE A 82 2.23 -13.26 5.37
N HIS A 83 2.93 -12.54 4.49
CA HIS A 83 4.14 -11.81 4.86
C HIS A 83 3.85 -10.67 5.85
N LEU A 84 2.73 -9.95 5.68
CA LEU A 84 2.30 -8.92 6.62
C LEU A 84 2.09 -9.51 8.02
N VAL A 85 1.28 -10.57 8.13
CA VAL A 85 1.00 -11.24 9.41
C VAL A 85 2.29 -11.78 10.01
N PHE A 86 3.12 -12.48 9.23
CA PHE A 86 4.40 -13.00 9.69
C PHE A 86 5.30 -11.90 10.28
N HIS A 87 5.48 -10.78 9.58
CA HIS A 87 6.32 -9.67 10.05
C HIS A 87 5.74 -8.96 11.27
N VAL A 88 4.43 -8.75 11.31
CA VAL A 88 3.72 -8.19 12.47
C VAL A 88 3.87 -9.11 13.68
N SER A 89 3.61 -10.41 13.52
CA SER A 89 3.75 -11.41 14.60
C SER A 89 5.18 -11.49 15.13
N CYS A 90 6.20 -11.53 14.26
CA CYS A 90 7.59 -11.50 14.68
C CYS A 90 7.93 -10.21 15.43
N THR A 91 7.43 -9.06 14.96
CA THR A 91 7.69 -7.77 15.61
C THR A 91 7.04 -7.74 17.00
N VAL A 92 5.78 -8.17 17.13
CA VAL A 92 5.09 -8.26 18.42
C VAL A 92 5.85 -9.18 19.38
N TYR A 93 6.27 -10.36 18.89
CA TYR A 93 7.00 -11.34 19.69
C TYR A 93 8.31 -10.76 20.25
N TYR A 94 9.17 -10.20 19.41
CA TYR A 94 10.48 -9.69 19.84
C TYR A 94 10.41 -8.32 20.54
N LEU A 95 9.35 -7.54 20.34
CA LEU A 95 9.23 -6.21 20.94
C LEU A 95 8.49 -6.22 22.29
N TYR A 96 7.56 -7.15 22.49
CA TYR A 96 6.71 -7.21 23.70
C TYR A 96 6.93 -8.47 24.54
N LEU A 97 7.07 -9.65 23.92
CA LEU A 97 7.12 -10.93 24.66
C LEU A 97 8.53 -11.31 25.08
N VAL A 98 9.49 -11.22 24.16
CA VAL A 98 10.90 -11.60 24.39
C VAL A 98 11.82 -10.45 23.98
N PRO A 99 11.79 -9.31 24.71
CA PRO A 99 12.60 -8.16 24.38
C PRO A 99 14.10 -8.47 24.53
N ASN A 100 14.89 -7.97 23.59
CA ASN A 100 16.34 -8.08 23.66
C ASN A 100 16.89 -7.33 24.89
N LYS A 101 17.73 -8.02 25.68
CA LYS A 101 18.37 -7.47 26.88
C LYS A 101 19.37 -6.33 26.57
N SER A 102 19.90 -6.27 25.36
CA SER A 102 20.84 -5.20 24.95
C SER A 102 20.16 -3.87 24.63
N THR A 103 18.83 -3.84 24.51
CA THR A 103 18.08 -2.63 24.16
C THR A 103 17.63 -1.90 25.43
N SER A 104 17.95 -0.61 25.55
CA SER A 104 17.52 0.20 26.69
C SER A 104 15.99 0.28 26.78
N VAL A 105 15.47 0.47 27.99
CA VAL A 105 14.03 0.60 28.24
C VAL A 105 13.42 1.75 27.44
N GLU A 106 14.14 2.88 27.37
CA GLU A 106 13.71 4.05 26.61
C GLU A 106 13.64 3.78 25.11
N HIS A 107 14.68 3.16 24.53
CA HIS A 107 14.70 2.83 23.11
C HIS A 107 13.56 1.86 22.76
N ARG A 108 13.28 0.87 23.61
CA ARG A 108 12.17 -0.05 23.42
C ARG A 108 10.82 0.67 23.46
N LYS A 109 10.59 1.58 24.40
CA LYS A 109 9.36 2.39 24.45
C LYS A 109 9.16 3.20 23.17
N ASN A 110 10.24 3.75 22.62
CA ASN A 110 10.18 4.47 21.34
C ASN A 110 9.86 3.54 20.16
N GLN A 111 10.46 2.35 20.10
CA GLN A 111 10.13 1.32 19.10
C GLN A 111 8.66 0.88 19.19
N GLN A 112 8.11 0.69 20.39
CA GLN A 112 6.70 0.33 20.60
C GLN A 112 5.75 1.42 20.09
N ARG A 113 6.02 2.69 20.42
CA ARG A 113 5.24 3.82 19.92
C ARG A 113 5.33 3.93 18.40
N PHE A 114 6.52 3.74 17.84
CA PHE A 114 6.73 3.74 16.39
C PHE A 114 5.95 2.61 15.72
N PHE A 115 6.02 1.39 16.27
CA PHE A 115 5.30 0.22 15.75
C PHE A 115 3.79 0.42 15.72
N ILE A 116 3.20 0.95 16.80
CA ILE A 116 1.76 1.30 16.82
C ILE A 116 1.43 2.27 15.68
N GLY A 117 2.30 3.25 15.42
CA GLY A 117 2.07 4.17 14.31
C GLY A 117 2.18 3.54 12.94
N ILE A 118 3.11 2.60 12.75
CA ILE A 118 3.19 1.81 11.52
C ILE A 118 1.94 0.95 11.32
N LEU A 119 1.34 0.39 12.37
CA LEU A 119 0.09 -0.35 12.27
C LEU A 119 -1.06 0.54 11.77
N PHE A 120 -1.19 1.76 12.30
CA PHE A 120 -2.20 2.71 11.81
C PHE A 120 -1.97 3.11 10.35
N GLN A 121 -0.72 3.38 9.96
CA GLN A 121 -0.40 3.70 8.57
C GLN A 121 -0.70 2.54 7.62
N THR A 122 -0.35 1.31 8.01
CA THR A 122 -0.55 0.13 7.16
C THR A 122 -2.02 -0.26 7.07
N ALA A 123 -2.82 0.02 8.10
CA ALA A 123 -4.25 -0.27 8.10
C ALA A 123 -5.01 0.53 7.02
N ILE A 124 -4.62 1.78 6.73
CA ILE A 124 -5.29 2.64 5.75
C ILE A 124 -5.30 2.00 4.34
N PRO A 125 -4.15 1.67 3.71
CA PRO A 125 -4.12 1.04 2.41
C PRO A 125 -4.70 -0.38 2.45
N CYS A 126 -4.55 -1.12 3.55
CA CYS A 126 -5.19 -2.43 3.70
C CYS A 126 -6.73 -2.34 3.63
N ILE A 127 -7.35 -1.38 4.33
CA ILE A 127 -8.80 -1.17 4.28
C ILE A 127 -9.24 -0.81 2.86
N LEU A 128 -8.49 0.04 2.17
CA LEU A 128 -8.81 0.41 0.79
C LEU A 128 -8.74 -0.78 -0.17
N LEU A 129 -7.74 -1.65 -0.03
CA LEU A 129 -7.65 -2.87 -0.82
C LEU A 129 -8.82 -3.82 -0.53
N LEU A 130 -9.27 -3.93 0.73
CA LEU A 130 -10.46 -4.71 1.08
C LEU A 130 -11.73 -4.14 0.45
N VAL A 131 -11.89 -2.81 0.47
CA VAL A 131 -13.03 -2.13 -0.17
C VAL A 131 -13.01 -2.36 -1.68
N LEU A 132 -11.85 -2.21 -2.34
CA LEU A 132 -11.71 -2.50 -3.77
C LEU A 132 -12.05 -3.95 -4.09
N GLY A 133 -11.48 -4.90 -3.34
CA GLY A 133 -11.76 -6.32 -3.52
C GLY A 133 -13.25 -6.65 -3.34
N PHE A 134 -13.91 -6.04 -2.35
CA PHE A 134 -15.34 -6.17 -2.15
C PHE A 134 -16.14 -5.71 -3.37
N PHE A 135 -15.84 -4.52 -3.92
CA PHE A 135 -16.55 -4.01 -5.10
C PHE A 135 -16.32 -4.86 -6.36
N VAL A 136 -15.10 -5.36 -6.57
CA VAL A 136 -14.79 -6.27 -7.68
C VAL A 136 -15.57 -7.58 -7.56
N ILE A 137 -15.59 -8.19 -6.37
CA ILE A 137 -16.34 -9.42 -6.13
C ILE A 137 -17.85 -9.18 -6.26
N TYR A 138 -18.34 -8.08 -5.69
CA TYR A 138 -19.75 -7.70 -5.77
C TYR A 138 -20.20 -7.54 -7.23
N ASP A 139 -19.42 -6.83 -8.05
CA ASP A 139 -19.75 -6.65 -9.47
C ASP A 139 -19.63 -7.97 -10.25
N GLY A 140 -18.61 -8.77 -9.97
CA GLY A 140 -18.43 -10.08 -10.60
C GLY A 140 -19.57 -11.07 -10.31
N ILE A 141 -20.35 -10.87 -9.23
CA ILE A 141 -21.51 -11.70 -8.89
C ILE A 141 -22.81 -11.08 -9.39
N THR A 142 -22.96 -9.76 -9.23
CA THR A 142 -24.26 -9.08 -9.40
C THR A 142 -24.40 -8.36 -10.73
N HIS A 143 -23.29 -8.04 -11.41
CA HIS A 143 -23.22 -7.22 -12.61
C HIS A 143 -23.98 -5.88 -12.49
N ASN A 144 -24.04 -5.33 -11.27
CA ASN A 144 -24.86 -4.18 -10.92
C ASN A 144 -24.03 -2.99 -10.41
N LEU A 145 -22.69 -3.00 -10.58
CA LEU A 145 -21.89 -1.86 -10.18
C LEU A 145 -22.00 -0.73 -11.22
N SER A 146 -22.62 0.38 -10.81
CA SER A 146 -22.73 1.54 -11.70
C SER A 146 -21.37 2.22 -11.91
N GLN A 147 -21.17 2.81 -13.08
CA GLN A 147 -19.99 3.66 -13.36
C GLN A 147 -19.81 4.77 -12.33
N LYS A 148 -20.91 5.35 -11.82
CA LYS A 148 -20.87 6.38 -10.77
C LYS A 148 -20.24 5.85 -9.49
N SER A 149 -20.62 4.64 -9.08
CA SER A 149 -20.07 3.97 -7.90
C SER A 149 -18.59 3.66 -8.08
N LEU A 150 -18.21 3.12 -9.24
CA LEU A 150 -16.81 2.80 -9.55
C LEU A 150 -15.93 4.07 -9.58
N ASN A 151 -16.40 5.14 -10.22
CA ASN A 151 -15.69 6.42 -10.26
C ASN A 151 -15.46 6.99 -8.85
N LEU A 152 -16.47 6.90 -7.98
CA LEU A 152 -16.34 7.37 -6.59
C LEU A 152 -15.31 6.55 -5.82
N VAL A 153 -15.34 5.22 -5.95
CA VAL A 153 -14.33 4.31 -5.37
C VAL A 153 -12.93 4.66 -5.85
N LEU A 154 -12.75 4.90 -7.15
CA LEU A 154 -11.46 5.29 -7.72
C LEU A 154 -10.96 6.65 -7.21
N ILE A 155 -11.85 7.62 -6.97
CA ILE A 155 -11.47 8.90 -6.34
C ILE A 155 -10.98 8.67 -4.90
N PHE A 156 -11.67 7.84 -4.11
CA PHE A 156 -11.21 7.50 -2.76
C PHE A 156 -9.83 6.83 -2.78
N VAL A 157 -9.62 5.91 -3.72
CA VAL A 157 -8.31 5.28 -3.93
C VAL A 157 -7.28 6.31 -4.39
N ALA A 158 -7.59 7.25 -5.27
CA ALA A 158 -6.63 8.25 -5.70
C ALA A 158 -6.25 9.24 -4.57
N THR A 159 -7.17 9.50 -3.64
CA THR A 159 -7.01 10.52 -2.59
C THR A 159 -6.50 9.97 -1.26
N HIS A 160 -6.37 8.66 -1.08
CA HIS A 160 -5.94 8.05 0.19
C HIS A 160 -4.60 8.54 0.73
N GLY A 161 -3.65 8.87 -0.15
CA GLY A 161 -2.33 9.36 0.24
C GLY A 161 -2.40 10.65 1.08
N ILE A 162 -3.49 11.43 0.94
CA ILE A 162 -3.76 12.59 1.80
C ILE A 162 -4.01 12.12 3.24
N VAL A 163 -4.86 11.10 3.41
CA VAL A 163 -5.17 10.53 4.73
C VAL A 163 -3.91 9.94 5.35
N GLU A 164 -3.12 9.17 4.60
CA GLU A 164 -1.85 8.63 5.08
C GLU A 164 -0.88 9.74 5.54
N SER A 165 -0.77 10.82 4.76
CA SER A 165 0.07 11.97 5.10
C SER A 165 -0.36 12.62 6.41
N PHE A 166 -1.68 12.83 6.61
CA PHE A 166 -2.20 13.33 7.88
C PHE A 166 -1.93 12.36 9.03
N THR A 167 -2.08 11.05 8.82
CA THR A 167 -1.80 10.04 9.84
C THR A 167 -0.34 10.06 10.26
N ILE A 168 0.61 10.20 9.34
CA ILE A 168 2.04 10.34 9.67
C ILE A 168 2.25 11.53 10.61
N LEU A 169 1.68 12.70 10.25
CA LEU A 169 1.78 13.91 11.05
C LEU A 169 1.14 13.73 12.42
N ILE A 170 -0.06 13.16 12.50
CA ILE A 170 -0.77 13.01 13.79
C ILE A 170 -0.06 12.02 14.70
N VAL A 171 0.41 10.90 14.16
CA VAL A 171 0.89 9.78 14.97
C VAL A 171 2.36 9.92 15.34
N HIS A 172 3.21 10.40 14.44
CA HIS A 172 4.66 10.41 14.66
C HIS A 172 5.15 11.74 15.21
N ARG A 173 5.62 11.71 16.47
CA ARG A 173 6.15 12.90 17.17
C ARG A 173 7.25 13.61 16.39
N SER A 174 8.18 12.86 15.82
CA SER A 174 9.29 13.40 15.02
C SER A 174 8.81 14.25 13.85
N TYR A 175 7.74 13.82 13.18
CA TYR A 175 7.13 14.57 12.08
C TYR A 175 6.42 15.84 12.57
N ARG A 176 5.67 15.76 13.69
CA ARG A 176 5.04 16.96 14.29
C ARG A 176 6.06 18.02 14.67
N GLU A 177 7.16 17.61 15.29
CA GLU A 177 8.21 18.52 15.69
C GLU A 177 8.86 19.16 14.47
N ALA A 178 9.23 18.37 13.46
CA ALA A 178 9.80 18.89 12.21
C ALA A 178 8.88 19.92 11.53
N VAL A 179 7.59 19.62 11.37
CA VAL A 179 6.63 20.55 10.76
C VAL A 179 6.46 21.80 11.61
N ARG A 180 6.39 21.67 12.94
CA ARG A 180 6.33 22.83 13.85
C ARG A 180 7.58 23.70 13.72
N HIS A 181 8.77 23.12 13.57
CA HIS A 181 10.00 23.89 13.38
C HIS A 181 10.01 24.66 12.07
N ILE A 182 9.56 24.04 10.97
CA ILE A 182 9.41 24.69 9.66
C ILE A 182 8.41 25.84 9.77
N TRP A 183 7.26 25.61 10.38
CA TRP A 183 6.21 26.61 10.54
C TRP A 183 6.64 27.80 11.42
N MET A 184 7.37 27.54 12.51
CA MET A 184 7.84 28.58 13.42
C MET A 184 9.10 29.30 12.94
N ASN A 185 9.65 28.93 11.76
CA ASN A 185 10.86 29.50 11.18
C ASN A 185 12.05 29.59 12.15
N LYS A 186 12.16 28.63 13.08
CA LYS A 186 13.27 28.60 14.05
C LYS A 186 14.53 28.21 13.31
N LYS A 187 15.49 29.14 13.21
CA LYS A 187 16.84 28.83 12.71
C LYS A 187 17.47 27.73 13.56
N VAL A 188 18.13 26.77 12.93
CA VAL A 188 18.84 25.64 13.59
C VAL A 188 19.84 26.11 14.67
N SER A 189 20.30 27.36 14.60
CA SER A 189 21.14 28.00 15.62
C SER A 189 20.47 28.17 16.98
N ASP A 190 19.13 28.26 17.04
CA ASP A 190 18.34 28.48 18.26
C ASP A 190 18.12 27.17 19.06
N ILE A 191 18.37 26.00 18.44
CA ILE A 191 18.20 24.66 19.04
C ILE A 191 19.45 24.23 19.82
N ARG A 192 20.61 24.82 19.49
CA ARG A 192 21.90 24.52 20.13
C ARG A 192 22.17 25.41 21.36
N ASP A 193 21.19 26.22 21.74
CA ASP A 193 21.24 27.03 22.94
C ASP A 193 21.03 26.13 24.19
N PRO A 194 22.03 25.98 25.08
CA PRO A 194 21.97 25.07 26.23
C PRO A 194 20.80 25.34 27.18
N ALA A 195 20.20 26.55 27.13
CA ALA A 195 19.03 26.91 27.93
C ALA A 195 17.75 26.15 27.55
N ILE A 196 17.57 25.75 26.28
CA ILE A 196 16.33 25.08 25.81
C ILE A 196 16.39 23.56 26.05
N LEU A 197 17.59 22.97 26.09
CA LEU A 197 17.77 21.53 26.35
C LEU A 197 17.52 21.14 27.81
N GLN A 198 17.62 22.07 28.76
CA GLN A 198 17.28 21.81 30.17
C GLN A 198 15.76 21.83 30.42
N ASN A 199 14.99 22.63 29.68
CA ASN A 199 13.53 22.72 29.87
C ASN A 199 12.73 21.56 29.28
N ASN A 200 13.33 20.72 28.42
CA ASN A 200 12.68 19.53 27.84
C ASN A 200 13.02 18.22 28.57
N LYS A 201 13.62 18.30 29.78
CA LYS A 201 14.00 17.15 30.61
C LYS A 201 13.07 16.87 31.80
N ILE A 202 11.88 17.46 31.85
CA ILE A 202 10.84 17.16 32.86
C ILE A 202 9.66 16.48 32.19
#